data_AF-A0A4Q4WFA4-F1
#
_entry.id   AF-A0A4Q4WFA4-F1
#
_cell.length_a   1.000
_cell.length_b   1.000
_cell.length_c   1.000
_cell.angle_alpha   90.00
_cell.angle_beta   90.00
_cell.angle_gamma   90.00
#
_symmetry.space_group_name_H-M   'P 1'
#
loop_
_entity.id
_entity.type
_entity.pdbx_description
1 polymer ?
#
loop_
_entity_poly.entity_id
_entity_poly.type
_entity_poly.pdbx_seq_one_letter_code
_entity_poly.pdbx_strand_id
1 'polypeptide(L)'
;MGAYNSKLVKAEVSLPAWLAIGAAAQLIVSWTAPAGYDMVPVAVVSCVLVLNLAMRSVGWLRSAYLKDAVLDRTTVLFPEDDGSRPETMGSKPVAVFWLGIRSNNPLGRLHPAYQKLNDYLDEMYANCEANRATNGFLGRSPDLVASDYSQNNTLHSVSY
;
A
#
# COMPACT_ATOMS: atom_id res chain seq x y z
N MET A 1 19.48 2.11 5.48
CA MET A 1 18.69 3.36 5.71
C MET A 1 17.69 3.48 4.56
N GLY A 2 16.57 2.76 4.63
CA GLY A 2 15.51 2.90 3.64
C GLY A 2 14.81 4.23 3.88
N ALA A 3 14.84 5.14 2.92
CA ALA A 3 14.08 6.38 2.99
C ALA A 3 12.62 6.03 3.31
N TYR A 4 12.08 6.58 4.41
CA TYR A 4 10.67 6.44 4.75
C TYR A 4 9.84 6.80 3.51
N ASN A 5 9.23 5.79 2.89
CA ASN A 5 8.48 5.95 1.66
C ASN A 5 7.32 6.90 1.98
N SER A 6 7.23 8.04 1.29
CA SER A 6 6.23 9.10 1.56
C SER A 6 4.78 8.59 1.57
N LYS A 7 4.55 7.45 0.91
CA LYS A 7 3.29 6.70 0.92
C LYS A 7 2.92 6.14 2.30
N LEU A 8 3.90 5.73 3.10
CA LEU A 8 3.68 5.19 4.45
C LEU A 8 3.30 6.29 5.44
N VAL A 9 3.97 7.45 5.37
CA VAL A 9 3.65 8.60 6.23
C VAL A 9 2.21 9.08 6.03
N LYS A 10 1.70 9.05 4.80
CA LYS A 10 0.30 9.37 4.50
C LYS A 10 -0.69 8.37 5.11
N ALA A 11 -0.30 7.11 5.26
CA ALA A 11 -1.14 6.09 5.86
C ALA A 11 -1.17 6.19 7.39
N GLU A 12 -0.05 6.51 8.03
CA GLU A 12 0.03 6.59 9.51
C GLU A 12 -0.67 7.84 10.09
N VAL A 13 -0.68 8.95 9.35
CA VAL A 13 -1.32 10.19 9.79
C VAL A 13 -2.80 10.15 9.46
N SER A 14 -3.64 10.28 10.49
CA SER A 14 -5.09 10.24 10.33
C SER A 14 -5.61 11.34 9.39
N LEU A 15 -6.68 11.06 8.65
CA LEU A 15 -7.32 12.03 7.76
C LEU A 15 -7.69 13.36 8.45
N PRO A 16 -8.21 13.36 9.71
CA PRO A 16 -8.46 14.60 10.44
C PRO A 16 -7.18 15.42 10.71
N ALA A 17 -6.04 14.77 10.96
CA ALA A 17 -4.78 15.46 11.17
C ALA A 17 -4.30 16.15 9.89
N TRP A 18 -4.44 15.51 8.72
CA TRP A 18 -4.15 16.14 7.43
C TRP A 18 -5.06 17.35 7.15
N LEU A 19 -6.35 17.25 7.48
CA LEU A 19 -7.30 18.35 7.36
C LEU A 19 -6.94 19.50 8.32
N ALA A 20 -6.54 19.20 9.55
CA ALA A 20 -6.10 20.18 10.53
C ALA A 20 -4.82 20.91 10.08
N ILE A 21 -3.84 20.18 9.52
CA ILE A 21 -2.63 20.78 8.93
C ILE A 21 -2.98 21.70 7.77
N GLY A 22 -3.88 21.27 6.87
CA GLY A 22 -4.36 22.09 5.77
C GLY A 22 -5.08 23.36 6.24
N ALA A 23 -5.93 23.25 7.27
CA ALA A 23 -6.61 24.39 7.87
C ALA A 23 -5.63 25.36 8.55
N ALA A 24 -4.63 24.85 9.27
CA ALA A 24 -3.60 25.67 9.90
C ALA A 24 -2.76 26.42 8.84
N ALA A 25 -2.40 25.76 7.74
CA ALA A 25 -1.72 26.41 6.62
C ALA A 25 -2.58 27.51 5.99
N GLN A 26 -3.89 27.27 5.83
CA GLN A 26 -4.83 28.26 5.33
C GLN A 26 -4.86 29.50 6.24
N LEU A 27 -4.91 29.33 7.57
CA LEU A 27 -4.89 30.46 8.52
C LEU A 27 -3.62 31.31 8.44
N ILE A 28 -2.46 30.69 8.15
CA ILE A 28 -1.19 31.42 7.96
C ILE A 28 -1.23 32.26 6.67
N VAL A 29 -1.85 31.73 5.62
CA VAL A 29 -2.06 32.47 4.36
C VAL A 29 -3.02 33.64 4.59
N SER A 30 -4.10 33.42 5.35
CA SER A 30 -5.04 34.47 5.76
C SER A 30 -4.38 35.61 6.53
N TRP A 31 -3.37 35.29 7.33
CA TRP A 31 -2.62 36.28 8.11
C TRP A 31 -1.73 37.16 7.23
N THR A 32 -1.14 36.59 6.18
CA THR A 32 -0.08 37.25 5.39
C THR A 32 -0.59 37.89 4.09
N ALA A 33 -1.73 37.46 3.57
CA ALA A 33 -2.29 37.96 2.32
C ALA A 33 -3.28 39.13 2.54
N PRO A 34 -3.43 40.05 1.56
CA PRO A 34 -4.51 41.05 1.59
C PRO A 34 -5.87 40.34 1.59
N ALA A 35 -6.82 40.83 2.39
CA ALA A 35 -8.11 40.19 2.69
C ALA A 35 -8.97 39.78 1.46
N GLY A 36 -8.63 40.24 0.25
CA GLY A 36 -9.30 39.82 -1.00
C GLY A 36 -8.75 38.56 -1.66
N TYR A 37 -7.51 38.12 -1.35
CA TYR A 37 -6.84 37.04 -2.08
C TYR A 37 -6.70 35.73 -1.30
N ASP A 38 -7.14 35.70 -0.05
CA ASP A 38 -6.96 34.55 0.83
C ASP A 38 -7.74 33.29 0.40
N MET A 39 -8.89 33.46 -0.27
CA MET A 39 -9.69 32.34 -0.78
C MET A 39 -9.16 31.75 -2.10
N VAL A 40 -8.25 32.45 -2.78
CA VAL A 40 -7.71 32.01 -4.08
C VAL A 40 -7.02 30.64 -4.00
N PRO A 41 -6.10 30.36 -3.06
CA PRO A 41 -5.45 29.04 -2.98
C PRO A 41 -6.45 27.89 -2.77
N VAL A 42 -7.48 28.08 -1.93
CA VAL A 42 -8.51 27.06 -1.70
C VAL A 42 -9.35 26.84 -2.95
N ALA A 43 -9.75 27.91 -3.63
CA ALA A 43 -10.54 27.84 -4.85
C ALA A 43 -9.76 27.11 -5.97
N VAL A 44 -8.46 27.41 -6.13
CA VAL A 44 -7.61 26.75 -7.14
C VAL A 44 -7.44 25.27 -6.82
N VAL A 45 -7.08 24.92 -5.58
CA VAL A 45 -6.86 23.51 -5.18
C VAL A 45 -8.14 22.69 -5.32
N SER A 46 -9.28 23.22 -4.86
CA SER A 46 -10.57 22.53 -4.99
C SER A 46 -10.98 22.36 -6.45
N CYS A 47 -10.78 23.38 -7.30
CA CYS A 47 -11.04 23.29 -8.74
C CYS A 47 -10.19 22.20 -9.39
N VAL A 48 -8.88 22.15 -9.11
CA VAL A 48 -7.98 21.11 -9.64
C VAL A 48 -8.40 19.72 -9.18
N LEU A 49 -8.82 19.55 -7.92
CA LEU A 49 -9.28 18.26 -7.40
C LEU A 49 -10.59 17.80 -8.07
N VAL A 50 -11.56 18.70 -8.20
CA VAL A 50 -12.86 18.41 -8.86
C VAL A 50 -12.65 18.09 -10.33
N LEU A 51 -11.81 18.87 -11.03
CA LEU A 51 -11.48 18.60 -12.43
C LEU A 51 -10.78 17.24 -12.58
N ASN A 52 -9.80 16.92 -11.74
CA ASN A 52 -9.15 15.61 -11.77
C ASN A 52 -10.13 14.46 -11.50
N LEU A 53 -11.06 14.64 -10.55
CA LEU A 53 -12.09 13.64 -10.26
C LEU A 53 -13.04 13.46 -11.46
N ALA A 54 -13.50 14.56 -12.05
CA ALA A 54 -14.39 14.55 -13.21
C ALA A 54 -13.70 13.92 -14.44
N MET A 55 -12.43 14.26 -14.70
CA MET A 55 -11.68 13.67 -15.80
C MET A 55 -11.41 12.18 -15.61
N ARG A 56 -11.26 11.72 -14.35
CA ARG A 56 -11.13 10.29 -14.03
C ARG A 56 -12.47 9.55 -14.12
N SER A 57 -13.58 10.16 -13.71
CA SER A 57 -14.91 9.52 -13.78
C SER A 57 -15.43 9.36 -15.21
N VAL A 58 -15.10 10.32 -16.10
CA VAL A 58 -15.42 10.26 -17.54
C VAL A 58 -14.44 9.34 -18.30
N GLY A 59 -13.38 8.85 -17.64
CA GLY A 59 -12.41 7.92 -18.22
C GLY A 59 -11.38 8.57 -19.16
N TRP A 60 -11.32 9.90 -19.23
CA TRP A 60 -10.31 10.64 -19.99
C TRP A 60 -8.92 10.49 -19.40
N LEU A 61 -8.80 10.49 -18.07
CA LEU A 61 -7.58 10.07 -17.41
C LEU A 61 -7.61 8.56 -17.19
N ARG A 62 -6.78 7.85 -17.95
CA ARG A 62 -6.54 6.41 -17.77
C ARG A 62 -6.02 6.19 -16.36
N SER A 63 -6.72 5.38 -15.57
CA SER A 63 -6.29 5.03 -14.22
C SER A 63 -4.92 4.37 -14.29
N ALA A 64 -3.93 4.94 -13.60
CA ALA A 64 -2.58 4.36 -13.52
C ALA A 64 -2.61 2.92 -12.96
N TYR A 65 -3.63 2.59 -12.16
CA TYR A 65 -3.84 1.25 -11.60
C TYR A 65 -4.24 0.20 -12.65
N LEU A 66 -4.76 0.62 -13.80
CA LEU A 66 -5.24 -0.27 -14.88
C LEU A 66 -4.31 -0.25 -16.10
N LYS A 67 -3.16 0.44 -16.03
CA LYS A 67 -2.30 0.68 -17.19
C LYS A 67 -1.75 -0.62 -17.80
N ASP A 68 -1.57 -1.65 -16.97
CA ASP A 68 -1.04 -2.97 -17.35
C ASP A 68 -1.89 -4.13 -16.78
N ALA A 69 -3.15 -3.85 -16.42
CA ALA A 69 -4.02 -4.87 -15.86
C ALA A 69 -4.48 -5.84 -16.96
N VAL A 70 -4.29 -7.13 -16.74
CA VAL A 70 -4.93 -8.18 -17.56
C VAL A 70 -6.42 -8.15 -17.23
N LEU A 71 -7.23 -7.67 -18.16
CA LEU A 71 -8.68 -7.50 -17.99
C LEU A 71 -9.45 -8.83 -18.16
N ASP A 72 -8.76 -9.91 -18.51
CA ASP A 72 -9.32 -11.24 -18.72
C ASP A 72 -8.92 -12.20 -17.57
N ARG A 73 -9.65 -13.32 -17.44
CA ARG A 73 -9.42 -14.31 -16.38
C ARG A 73 -8.25 -15.22 -16.73
N THR A 74 -7.04 -14.84 -16.34
CA THR A 74 -5.86 -15.70 -16.43
C THR A 74 -5.62 -16.44 -15.12
N THR A 75 -5.37 -17.74 -15.20
CA THR A 75 -4.92 -18.56 -14.06
C THR A 75 -3.50 -19.07 -14.32
N VAL A 76 -2.70 -19.15 -13.26
CA VAL A 76 -1.35 -19.74 -13.31
C VAL A 76 -1.47 -21.21 -12.93
N LEU A 77 -0.92 -22.08 -13.78
CA LEU A 77 -0.83 -23.53 -13.53
C LEU A 77 0.65 -23.87 -13.34
N PHE A 78 0.97 -24.54 -12.24
CA PHE A 78 2.32 -25.06 -12.02
C PHE A 78 2.51 -26.35 -12.84
N PRO A 79 3.63 -26.52 -13.53
CA PRO A 79 3.91 -27.75 -14.28
C PRO A 79 4.10 -28.94 -13.31
N GLU A 80 3.82 -30.14 -13.82
CA GLU A 80 4.18 -31.38 -13.14
C GLU A 80 5.71 -31.59 -13.14
N ASP A 81 6.20 -32.59 -12.41
CA ASP A 81 7.65 -32.85 -12.29
C ASP A 81 8.30 -33.12 -13.65
N ASP A 82 7.52 -33.67 -14.59
CA ASP A 82 7.92 -33.94 -15.98
C ASP A 82 7.79 -32.72 -16.91
N GLY A 83 7.42 -31.54 -16.39
CA GLY A 83 7.22 -30.31 -17.16
C GLY A 83 5.91 -30.27 -17.97
N SER A 84 5.07 -31.30 -17.86
CA SER A 84 3.77 -31.37 -18.53
C SER A 84 2.73 -30.49 -17.83
N ARG A 85 1.68 -30.10 -18.57
CA ARG A 85 0.55 -29.36 -18.02
C ARG A 85 -0.30 -30.30 -17.16
N PRO A 86 -0.69 -29.92 -15.93
CA PRO A 86 -1.58 -30.73 -15.11
C PRO A 86 -2.94 -30.93 -15.80
N GLU A 87 -3.43 -32.17 -15.81
CA GLU A 87 -4.77 -32.49 -16.32
C GLU A 87 -5.87 -32.10 -15.33
N THR A 88 -5.56 -32.02 -14.04
CA THR A 88 -6.48 -31.67 -12.96
C THR A 88 -5.94 -30.48 -12.16
N MET A 89 -6.86 -29.62 -11.69
CA MET A 89 -6.47 -28.51 -10.81
C MET A 89 -6.20 -29.01 -9.39
N GLY A 90 -5.08 -28.58 -8.80
CA GLY A 90 -4.76 -28.86 -7.40
C GLY A 90 -4.16 -30.24 -7.12
N SER A 91 -3.38 -30.80 -8.06
CA SER A 91 -2.70 -32.10 -7.89
C SER A 91 -1.72 -32.13 -6.71
N LYS A 92 -1.15 -30.99 -6.32
CA LYS A 92 -0.15 -30.87 -5.24
C LYS A 92 -0.67 -29.98 -4.09
N PRO A 93 -0.51 -30.40 -2.81
CA PRO A 93 -0.87 -29.57 -1.67
C PRO A 93 0.08 -28.37 -1.56
N VAL A 94 -0.48 -27.17 -1.35
CA VAL A 94 0.27 -25.94 -1.12
C VAL A 94 0.00 -25.45 0.29
N ALA A 95 1.05 -25.12 1.04
CA ALA A 95 0.92 -24.49 2.34
C ALA A 95 0.84 -22.97 2.16
N VAL A 96 -0.16 -22.33 2.76
CA VAL A 96 -0.30 -20.87 2.74
C VAL A 96 -0.02 -20.34 4.14
N PHE A 97 0.98 -19.48 4.27
CA PHE A 97 1.34 -18.83 5.52
C PHE A 97 0.77 -17.41 5.55
N TRP A 98 0.06 -17.10 6.62
CA TRP A 98 -0.49 -15.78 6.89
C TRP A 98 0.35 -15.14 7.98
N LEU A 99 1.23 -14.24 7.57
CA LEU A 99 2.16 -13.57 8.47
C LEU A 99 1.68 -12.15 8.69
N GLY A 100 1.12 -11.94 9.88
CA GLY A 100 0.58 -10.67 10.32
C GLY A 100 1.35 -10.11 11.52
N ILE A 101 1.63 -8.81 11.47
CA ILE A 101 2.16 -8.04 12.59
C ILE A 101 1.11 -7.01 12.99
N ARG A 102 0.90 -6.88 14.30
CA ARG A 102 0.12 -5.79 14.88
C ARG A 102 0.92 -5.11 15.96
N SER A 103 0.92 -3.78 15.96
CA SER A 103 1.47 -2.97 17.03
C SER A 103 0.40 -2.05 17.60
N ASN A 104 0.29 -1.99 18.92
CA ASN A 104 -0.66 -1.10 19.61
C ASN A 104 0.07 0.10 20.24
N ASN A 105 1.32 0.36 19.84
CA ASN A 105 2.09 1.49 20.36
C ASN A 105 1.52 2.83 19.84
N PRO A 106 1.45 3.90 20.66
CA PRO A 106 1.00 5.23 20.21
C PRO A 106 1.80 5.81 19.04
N LEU A 107 3.07 5.45 18.91
CA LEU A 107 3.94 5.84 17.79
C LEU A 107 3.76 4.96 16.55
N GLY A 108 2.84 4.00 16.58
CA GLY A 108 2.46 3.28 15.36
C GLY A 108 3.60 2.41 14.80
N ARG A 109 3.76 2.47 13.47
CA ARG A 109 4.87 1.87 12.72
C ARG A 109 6.17 2.66 12.82
N LEU A 110 6.14 3.87 13.37
CA LEU A 110 7.30 4.73 13.57
C LEU A 110 8.12 4.33 14.80
N HIS A 111 7.63 3.40 15.62
CA HIS A 111 8.36 2.91 16.78
C HIS A 111 9.57 2.07 16.32
N PRO A 112 10.78 2.27 16.89
CA PRO A 112 11.99 1.57 16.44
C PRO A 112 11.91 0.05 16.58
N ALA A 113 11.11 -0.47 17.53
CA ALA A 113 10.87 -1.92 17.63
C ALA A 113 10.05 -2.48 16.44
N TYR A 114 9.16 -1.67 15.85
CA TYR A 114 8.42 -2.07 14.65
C TYR A 114 9.34 -2.15 13.44
N GLN A 115 10.29 -1.22 13.34
CA GLN A 115 11.33 -1.27 12.31
C GLN A 115 12.16 -2.55 12.39
N LYS A 116 12.65 -2.90 13.59
CA LYS A 116 13.40 -4.16 13.79
C LYS A 116 12.60 -5.39 13.36
N LEU A 117 11.30 -5.40 13.63
CA LEU A 117 10.44 -6.52 13.26
C LEU A 117 10.24 -6.61 11.74
N ASN A 118 10.13 -5.47 11.04
CA ASN A 118 10.14 -5.46 9.57
C ASN A 118 11.49 -5.92 9.02
N ASP A 119 12.60 -5.50 9.61
CA ASP A 119 13.94 -5.92 9.17
C ASP A 119 14.09 -7.46 9.25
N TYR A 120 13.59 -8.08 10.32
CA TYR A 120 13.58 -9.55 10.44
C TYR A 120 12.66 -10.23 9.42
N LEU A 121 11.49 -9.66 9.12
CA LEU A 121 10.62 -10.19 8.06
C LEU A 121 11.29 -10.09 6.69
N ASP A 122 11.89 -8.95 6.38
CA ASP A 122 12.58 -8.72 5.10
C ASP A 122 13.75 -9.68 4.93
N GLU A 123 14.53 -9.93 5.99
CA GLU A 123 15.62 -10.92 5.98
C GLU A 123 15.09 -12.35 5.77
N MET A 124 13.99 -12.71 6.45
CA MET A 124 13.36 -14.02 6.27
C MET A 124 12.88 -14.21 4.84
N TYR A 125 12.18 -13.23 4.25
CA TYR A 125 11.73 -13.31 2.87
C TYR A 125 12.88 -13.33 1.86
N ALA A 126 13.94 -12.56 2.10
CA ALA A 126 15.15 -12.61 1.29
C ALA A 126 15.80 -14.00 1.33
N ASN A 127 15.84 -14.65 2.49
CA ASN A 127 16.33 -16.01 2.62
C ASN A 127 15.44 -17.03 1.89
N CYS A 128 14.11 -16.90 2.00
CA CYS A 128 13.14 -17.75 1.30
C CYS A 128 13.26 -17.61 -0.23
N GLU A 129 13.47 -16.40 -0.74
CA GLU A 129 13.64 -16.15 -2.17
C GLU A 129 15.01 -16.65 -2.68
N ALA A 130 16.08 -16.49 -1.89
CA ALA A 130 17.40 -17.01 -2.25
C ALA A 130 17.44 -18.55 -2.29
N ASN A 131 16.66 -19.21 -1.41
CA ASN A 131 16.60 -20.67 -1.28
C ASN A 131 15.27 -21.24 -1.81
N ARG A 132 14.70 -20.60 -2.82
CA ARG A 132 13.37 -20.91 -3.36
C ARG A 132 13.22 -22.37 -3.78
N ALA A 133 14.24 -22.92 -4.43
CA ALA A 133 14.24 -24.28 -4.95
C ALA A 133 14.28 -25.35 -3.85
N THR A 134 14.95 -25.08 -2.72
CA THR A 134 15.04 -26.04 -1.59
C THR A 134 13.87 -25.92 -0.64
N ASN A 135 13.36 -24.70 -0.43
CA ASN A 135 12.30 -24.42 0.55
C ASN A 135 10.90 -24.54 -0.05
N GLY A 136 10.77 -24.72 -1.37
CA GLY A 136 9.48 -24.80 -2.05
C GLY A 136 8.71 -23.49 -2.03
N PHE A 137 9.39 -22.35 -1.88
CA PHE A 137 8.74 -21.04 -1.79
C PHE A 137 8.17 -20.65 -3.16
N LEU A 138 6.85 -20.45 -3.23
CA LEU A 138 6.13 -20.09 -4.44
C LEU A 138 5.90 -18.58 -4.53
N GLY A 139 6.04 -17.85 -3.42
CA GLY A 139 6.13 -16.40 -3.42
C GLY A 139 5.32 -15.76 -2.31
N ARG A 140 5.21 -14.43 -2.40
CA ARG A 140 4.54 -13.61 -1.38
C ARG A 140 3.75 -12.49 -2.03
N SER A 141 2.59 -12.19 -1.44
CA SER A 141 1.82 -10.98 -1.76
C SER A 141 2.57 -9.73 -1.28
N PRO A 142 2.39 -8.57 -1.94
CA PRO A 142 2.76 -7.30 -1.33
C PRO A 142 2.15 -7.16 0.07
N ASP A 143 2.82 -6.40 0.94
CA ASP A 143 2.31 -6.14 2.29
C ASP A 143 0.95 -5.45 2.22
N LEU A 144 -0.05 -6.13 2.78
CA LEU A 144 -1.41 -5.66 2.94
C LEU A 144 -1.49 -4.85 4.23
N VAL A 145 -1.92 -3.60 4.11
CA VAL A 145 -2.11 -2.68 5.25
C VAL A 145 -3.61 -2.40 5.35
N ALA A 146 -4.20 -2.70 6.51
CA ALA A 146 -5.62 -2.45 6.74
C ALA A 146 -5.86 -0.98 7.09
N SER A 147 -6.43 -0.22 6.15
CA SER A 147 -6.75 1.21 6.33
C SER A 147 -8.06 1.48 7.08
N ASP A 148 -8.95 0.48 7.17
CA ASP A 148 -10.35 0.70 7.55
C ASP A 148 -10.62 0.42 9.04
N TYR A 149 -9.61 -0.03 9.78
CA TYR A 149 -9.71 -0.24 11.22
C TYR A 149 -9.13 0.94 12.00
N SER A 150 -9.82 1.33 13.08
CA SER A 150 -9.39 2.42 13.99
C SER A 150 -8.01 2.20 14.63
N GLN A 151 -7.48 0.97 14.54
CA GLN A 151 -6.12 0.59 14.90
C GLN A 151 -5.33 0.26 13.64
N ASN A 152 -4.95 1.31 12.91
CA ASN A 152 -4.31 1.32 11.59
C ASN A 152 -2.82 0.86 11.60
N ASN A 153 -2.47 -0.04 12.52
CA ASN A 153 -1.08 -0.44 12.75
C ASN A 153 -0.93 -1.96 12.61
N THR A 154 -1.45 -2.46 11.49
CA THR A 154 -1.38 -3.86 11.09
C THR A 154 -0.75 -3.98 9.71
N LEU A 155 0.13 -4.96 9.58
CA LEU A 155 0.73 -5.37 8.33
C LEU A 155 0.49 -6.86 8.18
N HIS A 156 0.05 -7.28 7.01
CA HIS A 156 -0.25 -8.67 6.71
C HIS A 156 0.35 -9.06 5.37
N SER A 157 0.92 -10.25 5.29
CA SER A 157 1.44 -10.80 4.04
C SER A 157 1.05 -12.25 3.93
N VAL A 158 0.67 -12.64 2.71
CA VAL A 158 0.31 -14.00 2.36
C VAL A 158 1.46 -14.58 1.56
N SER A 159 2.07 -15.65 2.07
CA SER A 159 3.11 -16.40 1.37
C SER A 159 2.67 -17.83 1.10
N TYR A 160 3.20 -18.38 0.01
CA TYR A 160 2.90 -19.70 -0.52
C TYR A 160 4.19 -20.36 -1.01
#